data_AF-A0A7C7QKY3-F1
#
_entry.id   AF-A0A7C7QKY3-F1
#
_cell.length_a   1.000
_cell.length_b   1.000
_cell.length_c   1.000
_cell.angle_alpha   90.00
_cell.angle_beta   90.00
_cell.angle_gamma   90.00
#
_symmetry.space_group_name_H-M   'P 1'
#
loop_
_entity.id
_entity.type
_entity.pdbx_description
1 polymer ?
#
loop_
_entity_poly.entity_id
_entity_poly.type
_entity_poly.pdbx_seq_one_letter_code
_entity_poly.pdbx_strand_id
1 'polypeptide(L)'
;MEKIDLEAKEVAFFSKITAGITHEIKNVLVIVKESSGSMEDFLSLCQAGSFPYLDKISSPLCTIRGQVLRGVELGGLLNQFAHSPDKTVASRNLNELVEQLYFFPSTLQNLRV
;
A
#
# COMPACT_ATOMS: atom_id res chain seq x y z
N MET A 1 -1.86 21.46 31.48
CA MET A 1 -0.77 20.48 31.26
C MET A 1 -1.30 19.07 31.04
N GLU A 2 -2.35 18.65 31.74
CA GLU A 2 -2.97 17.31 31.63
C GLU A 2 -3.64 17.01 30.27
N LYS A 3 -4.27 17.99 29.62
CA LYS A 3 -4.99 17.79 28.35
C LYS A 3 -4.09 17.45 27.15
N ILE A 4 -2.88 18.02 27.12
CA ILE A 4 -1.88 17.82 26.06
C ILE A 4 -1.30 16.39 26.13
N ASP A 5 -1.18 15.83 27.35
CA ASP A 5 -0.67 14.47 27.57
C ASP A 5 -1.70 13.39 27.17
N LEU A 6 -3.00 13.70 27.27
CA LEU A 6 -4.07 12.81 26.81
C LEU A 6 -4.12 12.73 25.28
N GLU A 7 -4.04 13.87 24.59
CA GLU A 7 -4.00 13.93 23.12
C GLU A 7 -2.77 13.20 22.56
N ALA A 8 -1.61 13.31 23.21
CA ALA A 8 -0.39 12.59 22.80
C ALA A 8 -0.54 11.06 22.93
N LYS A 9 -1.19 10.57 23.99
CA LYS A 9 -1.46 9.14 24.20
C LYS A 9 -2.44 8.58 23.18
N GLU A 10 -3.48 9.34 22.85
CA GLU A 10 -4.45 8.97 21.81
C GLU A 10 -3.74 8.86 20.45
N VAL A 11 -2.94 9.85 20.06
CA VAL A 11 -2.17 9.84 18.81
C VAL A 11 -1.19 8.67 18.76
N ALA A 12 -0.47 8.37 19.85
CA ALA A 12 0.44 7.22 19.91
C ALA A 12 -0.30 5.87 19.80
N PHE A 13 -1.49 5.74 20.40
CA PHE A 13 -2.32 4.56 20.28
C PHE A 13 -2.78 4.34 18.83
N PHE A 14 -3.32 5.38 18.17
CA PHE A 14 -3.70 5.31 16.76
C PHE A 14 -2.50 4.95 15.86
N SER A 15 -1.35 5.58 16.10
CA SER A 15 -0.10 5.31 15.37
C SER A 15 0.29 3.83 15.41
N LYS A 16 0.28 3.23 16.62
CA LYS A 16 0.66 1.82 16.81
C LYS A 16 -0.31 0.86 16.14
N ILE A 17 -1.62 1.10 16.27
CA ILE A 17 -2.66 0.25 15.66
C ILE A 17 -2.59 0.35 14.14
N THR A 18 -2.53 1.56 13.59
CA THR A 18 -2.45 1.78 12.15
C THR A 18 -1.18 1.17 11.55
N ALA A 19 -0.02 1.31 12.22
CA ALA A 19 1.22 0.67 11.80
C ALA A 19 1.10 -0.86 11.73
N GLY A 20 0.58 -1.48 12.80
CA GLY A 20 0.39 -2.93 12.87
C GLY A 20 -0.53 -3.47 11.78
N ILE A 21 -1.72 -2.89 11.64
CA ILE A 21 -2.71 -3.30 10.62
C ILE A 21 -2.14 -3.11 9.21
N THR A 22 -1.46 -1.98 8.97
CA THR A 22 -0.93 -1.70 7.63
C THR A 22 0.21 -2.66 7.25
N HIS A 23 1.02 -3.08 8.22
CA HIS A 23 2.02 -4.12 8.00
C HIS A 23 1.36 -5.47 7.65
N GLU A 24 0.32 -5.88 8.37
CA GLU A 24 -0.41 -7.12 8.07
C GLU A 24 -1.08 -7.08 6.70
N ILE A 25 -1.68 -5.95 6.31
CA ILE A 25 -2.25 -5.76 4.96
C ILE A 25 -1.17 -5.92 3.89
N LYS A 26 0.01 -5.32 4.07
CA LYS A 26 1.12 -5.49 3.12
C LYS A 26 1.52 -6.95 2.95
N ASN A 27 1.57 -7.71 4.05
CA ASN A 27 1.89 -9.14 3.99
C ASN A 27 0.87 -9.93 3.18
N VAL A 28 -0.43 -9.66 3.37
CA VAL A 28 -1.49 -10.26 2.56
C VAL A 28 -1.32 -9.91 1.07
N LEU A 29 -1.03 -8.65 0.75
CA LEU A 29 -0.81 -8.20 -0.62
C LEU A 29 0.42 -8.85 -1.27
N VAL A 30 1.50 -9.08 -0.52
CA VAL A 30 2.68 -9.81 -1.00
C VAL A 30 2.31 -11.25 -1.38
N ILE A 31 1.55 -11.95 -0.54
CA ILE A 31 1.09 -13.32 -0.86
C ILE A 31 0.22 -13.35 -2.11
N VAL A 32 -0.69 -12.38 -2.27
CA VAL A 32 -1.53 -12.26 -3.48
C VAL A 32 -0.65 -11.99 -4.71
N LYS A 33 0.36 -11.13 -4.60
CA LYS A 33 1.33 -10.86 -5.67
C LYS A 33 2.02 -12.14 -6.13
N GLU A 34 2.59 -12.90 -5.20
CA GLU A 34 3.31 -14.14 -5.50
C GLU A 34 2.40 -15.20 -6.12
N SER A 35 1.18 -15.32 -5.60
CA SER A 35 0.17 -16.24 -6.13
C SER A 35 -0.21 -15.88 -7.57
N SER A 36 -0.46 -14.59 -7.84
CA SER A 36 -0.78 -14.11 -9.20
C SER A 36 0.40 -14.24 -10.17
N GLY A 37 1.63 -13.97 -9.71
CA GLY A 37 2.83 -14.16 -10.52
C GLY A 37 3.06 -15.61 -10.90
N SER A 38 2.85 -16.54 -9.95
CA SER A 38 2.93 -17.98 -10.22
C SER A 38 1.89 -18.41 -11.28
N MET A 39 0.70 -17.82 -11.29
CA MET A 39 -0.31 -18.08 -12.32
C MET A 39 0.11 -17.55 -13.69
N GLU A 40 0.72 -16.35 -13.75
CA GLU A 40 1.30 -15.81 -14.99
C GLU A 40 2.42 -16.72 -15.51
N ASP A 41 3.28 -17.24 -14.63
CA ASP A 41 4.35 -18.17 -14.98
C ASP A 41 3.79 -19.47 -15.58
N PHE A 42 2.76 -20.07 -14.99
CA PHE A 42 2.11 -21.26 -15.57
C PHE A 42 1.47 -20.99 -16.94
N LEU A 43 0.85 -19.82 -17.13
CA LEU A 43 0.28 -19.44 -18.42
C LEU A 43 1.37 -19.22 -19.48
N SER A 44 2.56 -18.73 -19.09
CA SER A 44 3.69 -18.56 -20.00
C SER A 44 4.21 -19.87 -20.58
N LEU A 45 3.96 -21.00 -19.90
CA LEU A 45 4.33 -22.35 -20.36
C LEU A 45 3.34 -22.93 -21.38
N CYS A 46 2.16 -22.31 -21.55
CA CYS A 46 1.19 -22.74 -22.56
C CYS A 46 1.67 -22.32 -23.96
N GLN A 47 1.67 -23.26 -24.90
CA GLN A 47 2.01 -22.96 -26.29
C GLN A 47 0.94 -22.06 -26.91
N ALA A 48 1.38 -21.11 -27.75
CA ALA A 48 0.48 -20.23 -28.50
C ALA A 48 -0.57 -21.06 -29.27
N GLY A 49 -1.85 -20.85 -28.96
CA GLY A 49 -2.98 -21.57 -29.56
C GLY A 49 -3.46 -22.81 -28.80
N SER A 50 -2.76 -23.29 -27.76
CA SER A 50 -3.21 -24.46 -26.98
C SER A 50 -4.30 -24.12 -25.96
N PHE A 51 -4.42 -22.84 -25.60
CA PHE A 51 -5.37 -22.38 -24.58
C PHE A 51 -6.23 -21.21 -25.11
N PRO A 52 -7.50 -21.47 -25.48
CA PRO A 52 -8.36 -20.48 -26.15
C PRO A 52 -8.80 -19.30 -25.28
N TYR A 53 -8.50 -19.34 -23.98
CA TYR A 53 -8.86 -18.29 -23.02
C TYR A 53 -7.64 -17.60 -22.40
N LEU A 54 -6.45 -17.76 -22.98
CA LEU A 54 -5.21 -17.20 -22.43
C LEU A 54 -5.33 -15.70 -22.18
N ASP A 55 -5.82 -14.95 -23.17
CA ASP A 55 -6.02 -13.50 -23.05
C ASP A 55 -7.10 -13.12 -22.02
N LYS A 56 -8.11 -13.98 -21.84
CA LYS A 56 -9.19 -13.74 -20.87
C LYS A 56 -8.72 -13.95 -19.42
N ILE A 57 -7.64 -14.68 -19.20
CA ILE A 57 -7.05 -14.90 -17.88
C ILE A 57 -5.87 -13.95 -17.63
N SER A 58 -5.06 -13.66 -18.66
CA SER A 58 -3.91 -12.75 -18.53
C SER A 58 -4.33 -11.31 -18.21
N SER A 59 -5.43 -10.81 -18.78
CA SER A 59 -5.92 -9.46 -18.52
C SER A 59 -6.34 -9.23 -17.05
N PRO A 60 -7.17 -10.10 -16.43
CA PRO A 60 -7.44 -10.05 -15.00
C PRO A 60 -6.19 -10.18 -14.12
N LEU A 61 -5.24 -11.06 -14.45
CA LEU A 61 -3.99 -11.20 -13.69
C LEU A 61 -3.16 -9.92 -13.69
N CYS A 62 -3.03 -9.27 -14.86
CA CYS A 62 -2.38 -7.97 -14.97
C CYS A 62 -3.09 -6.89 -14.12
N THR A 63 -4.42 -6.93 -14.08
CA THR A 63 -5.23 -6.03 -13.24
C THR A 63 -4.99 -6.28 -11.75
N ILE A 64 -4.97 -7.55 -11.32
CA ILE A 64 -4.66 -7.94 -9.94
C ILE A 64 -3.28 -7.43 -9.54
N ARG A 65 -2.26 -7.68 -10.37
CA ARG A 65 -0.90 -7.19 -10.13
C ARG A 65 -0.87 -5.67 -9.95
N GLY A 66 -1.60 -4.93 -10.78
CA GLY A 66 -1.72 -3.47 -10.67
C GLY A 66 -2.38 -3.02 -9.36
N GLN A 67 -3.48 -3.65 -8.95
CA GLN A 67 -4.15 -3.31 -7.69
C GLN A 67 -3.33 -3.69 -6.46
N VAL A 68 -2.59 -4.81 -6.52
CA VAL A 68 -1.70 -5.24 -5.45
C VAL A 68 -0.55 -4.24 -5.26
N LEU A 69 0.08 -3.80 -6.35
CA LEU A 69 1.12 -2.76 -6.29
C LEU A 69 0.58 -1.46 -5.69
N ARG A 70 -0.58 -1.00 -6.17
CA ARG A 70 -1.27 0.18 -5.63
C ARG A 70 -1.58 0.01 -4.14
N GLY A 71 -2.05 -1.16 -3.71
CA GLY A 71 -2.34 -1.45 -2.32
C GLY A 71 -1.10 -1.40 -1.42
N VAL A 72 0.04 -1.91 -1.91
CA VAL A 72 1.32 -1.84 -1.21
C VAL A 72 1.79 -0.40 -1.06
N GLU A 73 1.64 0.42 -2.11
CA GLU A 73 1.96 1.86 -2.07
C GLU A 73 1.08 2.61 -1.06
N LEU A 74 -0.24 2.41 -1.11
CA LEU A 74 -1.19 3.03 -0.18
C LEU A 74 -0.91 2.61 1.27
N GLY A 75 -0.64 1.32 1.51
CA GLY A 75 -0.19 0.85 2.81
C GLY A 75 1.20 1.41 3.19
N GLY A 76 2.07 1.65 2.21
CA GLY A 76 3.33 2.38 2.41
C GLY A 76 3.10 3.73 3.08
N LEU A 77 2.26 4.53 2.45
CA LEU A 77 1.93 5.89 2.87
C LEU A 77 1.20 5.92 4.21
N LEU A 78 0.21 5.05 4.41
CA LEU A 78 -0.53 4.97 5.67
C LEU A 78 0.37 4.57 6.83
N ASN A 79 1.29 3.62 6.61
CA ASN A 79 2.27 3.24 7.62
C ASN A 79 3.23 4.40 7.93
N GLN A 80 3.69 5.12 6.91
CA GLN A 80 4.57 6.29 7.09
C GLN A 80 3.88 7.45 7.81
N PHE A 81 2.58 7.64 7.55
CA PHE A 81 1.73 8.59 8.26
C PHE A 81 1.55 8.20 9.73
N ALA A 82 1.30 6.92 10.01
CA ALA A 82 1.19 6.39 11.36
C ALA A 82 2.49 6.56 12.17
N HIS A 83 3.65 6.56 11.52
CA HIS A 83 4.94 6.85 12.19
C HIS A 83 5.31 8.35 12.20
N SER A 84 4.40 9.24 11.79
CA SER A 84 4.67 10.68 11.82
C SER A 84 4.77 11.30 13.22
N PRO A 85 4.02 10.85 14.24
CA PRO A 85 4.12 11.39 15.59
C PRO A 85 5.36 10.94 16.36
N ASP A 86 5.88 9.74 16.05
CA ASP A 86 7.12 9.21 16.65
C ASP A 86 8.38 9.96 16.16
N LYS A 87 8.29 10.66 15.02
CA LYS A 87 9.36 11.52 14.53
C LYS A 87 9.16 12.93 15.08
N THR A 88 9.64 13.16 16.30
CA THR A 88 10.02 14.50 16.75
C THR A 88 10.85 15.19 15.64
N VAL A 89 10.71 16.52 15.52
CA VAL A 89 11.15 17.45 14.46
C VAL A 89 12.64 17.35 14.02
N ALA A 90 13.39 16.36 14.48
CA ALA A 90 14.73 16.04 14.02
C ALA A 90 14.70 15.45 12.60
N SER A 91 15.07 16.29 11.64
CA SER A 91 15.56 15.96 10.29
C SER A 91 14.64 15.17 9.36
N ARG A 92 13.36 15.55 9.22
CA ARG A 92 12.65 15.19 7.97
C ARG A 92 13.25 16.02 6.83
N ASN A 93 13.78 15.33 5.83
CA ASN A 93 14.28 15.98 4.63
C ASN A 93 13.11 16.71 3.94
N LEU A 94 13.28 17.97 3.55
CA LEU A 94 12.22 18.75 2.89
C LEU A 94 11.68 18.03 1.65
N ASN A 95 12.50 17.24 0.96
CA ASN A 95 12.05 16.44 -0.17
C ASN A 95 11.06 15.33 0.24
N GLU A 96 11.25 14.66 1.38
CA GLU A 96 10.30 13.65 1.87
C GLU A 96 8.95 14.27 2.23
N LEU A 97 8.97 15.49 2.78
CA LEU A 97 7.74 16.24 3.10
C LEU A 97 7.01 16.69 1.84
N VAL A 98 7.75 17.17 0.83
CA VAL A 98 7.17 17.59 -0.45
C VAL A 98 6.62 16.40 -1.24
N GLU A 99 7.31 15.25 -1.23
CA GLU A 99 6.78 14.01 -1.82
C GLU A 99 5.50 13.55 -1.13
N GLN A 100 5.46 13.54 0.20
CA GLN A 100 4.22 13.24 0.93
C GLN A 100 3.11 14.23 0.58
N LEU A 101 3.41 15.53 0.52
CA LEU A 101 2.42 16.57 0.24
C LEU A 101 1.92 16.55 -1.22
N TYR A 102 2.72 16.06 -2.17
CA TYR A 102 2.34 15.96 -3.59
C TYR A 102 1.62 14.65 -3.93
N PHE A 103 1.99 13.55 -3.25
CA PHE A 103 1.43 12.22 -3.51
C PHE A 103 0.07 11.99 -2.80
N PHE A 104 -0.14 12.57 -1.62
CA PHE A 104 -1.40 12.44 -0.87
C PHE A 104 -2.63 13.09 -1.56
N PRO A 105 -2.54 14.32 -2.11
CA PRO A 105 -3.69 14.96 -2.75
C PRO A 105 -4.15 14.25 -4.03
N SER A 106 -3.21 13.72 -4.81
CA SER A 106 -3.51 13.04 -6.08
C SER A 106 -4.17 11.67 -5.89
N THR A 107 -3.91 10.99 -4.78
CA THR A 107 -4.60 9.72 -4.43
C THR A 107 -5.98 9.94 -3.79
N LEU A 108 -6.16 11.00 -3.00
CA LEU A 108 -7.47 11.34 -2.41
C LEU A 108 -8.46 11.96 -3.42
N GLN A 109 -7.98 12.67 -4.44
CA GLN A 109 -8.84 13.16 -5.53
C GLN A 109 -9.46 12.03 -6.36
N ASN A 110 -8.84 10.85 -6.39
CA ASN A 110 -9.34 9.64 -7.06
C ASN A 110 -10.24 8.77 -6.16
N LEU A 111 -10.57 9.24 -4.95
CA LEU A 111 -11.48 8.61 -3.99
C LEU A 111 -12.82 9.35 -3.88
N ARG A 112 -13.17 10.17 -4.89
CA ARG A 112 -14.53 10.75 -5.00
C ARG A 112 -15.56 9.62 -5.17
N VAL A 113 -16.28 9.36 -4.09
CA VAL A 113 -17.64 8.81 -4.10
C VAL A 113 -18.59 9.90 -4.58
#